data_AF-A0A8C0FMT6-F1
#
_entry.id   AF-A0A8C0FMT6-F1
#
_cell.length_a   1.000
_cell.length_b   1.000
_cell.length_c   1.000
_cell.angle_alpha   90.00
_cell.angle_beta   90.00
_cell.angle_gamma   90.00
#
_symmetry.space_group_name_H-M   'P 1'
#
loop_
_entity.id
_entity.type
_entity.pdbx_description
1 polymer ?
#
loop_
_entity_poly.entity_id
_entity_poly.type
_entity_poly.pdbx_seq_one_letter_code
_entity_poly.pdbx_strand_id
1 'polypeptide(L)'
;MFFPWQTLTVKDDQIFSMNPPKYDKIEDMAMMTHLHEPAVLYNLKERYAAWMIYTYSGLFCVTVNPYKWLPVYNPEVVLAYRGKKRQEAPPHIFSISDNAYQFMLTGDGESGAGKTVNTKRVIQYFATIGTLEDQIISANPLLEAFGNAKTVRNDNSSRFVNLLEKSRVTFQLKAERSYHIFYQIMSNKKPELIVGALAKAVYEKMFLWMVIRINQQLDTKQPRQYFIGVLDIAGFEIFDFNSLEQLCINFTNEKLQQFFNHHMFVLEQEEYKKEGIEWTFIDFGMDLAACIELIEKPMGIFSILEEECMFPKATDTSFKNKLYDQHLGKSNNFQKPKPAKGKAEAHFSLVHYAGTVDYNISGWLEKNKDPLNETVIGLYQKSSVKTLALLFASAGGEAGQFSEMSCLGAQRFCKTVES
;
A
#
# COMPACT_ATOMS: atom_id res chain seq x y z
N MET A 1 -14.24 -33.50 7.10
CA MET A 1 -15.25 -33.15 8.12
C MET A 1 -16.59 -33.09 7.42
N PHE A 2 -17.51 -34.00 7.75
CA PHE A 2 -18.91 -33.86 7.34
C PHE A 2 -19.55 -32.81 8.25
N PHE A 3 -19.90 -31.66 7.69
CA PHE A 3 -20.84 -30.77 8.37
C PHE A 3 -22.20 -31.47 8.38
N PRO A 4 -22.93 -31.50 9.51
CA PRO A 4 -24.27 -32.05 9.53
C PRO A 4 -25.16 -31.25 8.58
N TRP A 5 -26.03 -31.94 7.85
CA TRP A 5 -27.07 -31.29 7.06
C TRP A 5 -27.92 -30.41 7.98
N GLN A 6 -28.02 -29.12 7.66
CA GLN A 6 -28.79 -28.16 8.41
C GLN A 6 -29.86 -27.55 7.52
N THR A 7 -31.12 -27.59 7.95
CA THR A 7 -32.22 -26.87 7.32
C THR A 7 -32.27 -25.46 7.90
N LEU A 8 -32.24 -24.45 7.04
CA LEU A 8 -32.32 -23.04 7.42
C LEU A 8 -33.46 -22.37 6.65
N THR A 9 -34.25 -21.56 7.34
CA THR A 9 -35.22 -20.65 6.72
C THR A 9 -34.56 -19.28 6.59
N VAL A 10 -34.39 -18.82 5.36
CA VAL A 10 -33.75 -17.54 5.03
C VAL A 10 -34.69 -16.69 4.18
N LYS A 11 -34.37 -15.40 4.05
CA LYS A 11 -35.07 -14.53 3.12
C LYS A 11 -34.56 -14.74 1.69
N ASP A 12 -35.36 -14.40 0.70
CA ASP A 12 -35.01 -14.58 -0.72
C ASP A 12 -33.77 -13.77 -1.13
N ASP A 13 -33.54 -12.59 -0.53
CA ASP A 13 -32.35 -11.75 -0.77
C ASP A 13 -31.05 -12.34 -0.20
N GLN A 14 -31.15 -13.42 0.58
CA GLN A 14 -30.01 -14.18 1.12
C GLN A 14 -29.70 -15.43 0.29
N ILE A 15 -30.46 -15.69 -0.78
CA ILE A 15 -30.28 -16.84 -1.66
C ILE A 15 -29.51 -16.40 -2.91
N PHE A 16 -28.33 -16.99 -3.11
CA PHE A 16 -27.47 -16.69 -4.26
C PHE A 16 -27.37 -17.91 -5.18
N SER A 17 -27.50 -17.71 -6.49
CA SER A 17 -27.40 -18.79 -7.48
C SER A 17 -25.98 -19.36 -7.55
N MET A 18 -25.88 -20.69 -7.61
CA MET A 18 -24.59 -21.36 -7.82
C MET A 18 -24.20 -21.37 -9.29
N ASN A 19 -22.92 -21.10 -9.59
CA ASN A 19 -22.41 -21.25 -10.95
C ASN A 19 -22.45 -22.73 -11.39
N PRO A 20 -22.75 -23.02 -12.68
CA PRO A 20 -22.68 -24.37 -13.21
C PRO A 20 -21.28 -25.01 -13.07
N PRO A 21 -21.17 -26.35 -12.98
CA PRO A 21 -19.88 -27.04 -12.76
C PRO A 21 -18.79 -26.77 -13.81
N LYS A 22 -19.15 -26.27 -15.00
CA LYS A 22 -18.16 -25.85 -16.01
C LYS A 22 -17.26 -24.70 -15.55
N TYR A 23 -17.65 -23.98 -14.51
CA TYR A 23 -16.88 -22.89 -13.90
C TYR A 23 -16.09 -23.32 -12.67
N ASP A 24 -16.07 -24.61 -12.33
CA ASP A 24 -15.34 -25.13 -11.18
C ASP A 24 -13.85 -24.80 -11.31
N LYS A 25 -13.31 -24.13 -10.28
CA LYS A 25 -11.91 -23.70 -10.22
C LYS A 25 -11.48 -22.91 -11.45
N ILE A 26 -12.35 -22.08 -12.02
CA ILE A 26 -12.00 -21.28 -13.20
C ILE A 26 -10.78 -20.39 -12.93
N GLU A 27 -9.95 -20.23 -13.96
CA GLU A 27 -8.73 -19.41 -13.89
C GLU A 27 -9.03 -17.93 -13.77
N ASP A 28 -10.06 -17.44 -14.48
CA ASP A 28 -10.55 -16.05 -14.40
C ASP A 28 -12.01 -15.99 -13.97
N MET A 29 -12.24 -15.43 -12.78
CA MET A 29 -13.58 -15.33 -12.19
C MET A 29 -14.48 -14.35 -12.94
N ALA A 30 -13.94 -13.42 -13.74
CA ALA A 30 -14.74 -12.53 -14.57
C ALA A 30 -15.54 -13.28 -15.66
N MET A 31 -15.18 -14.53 -15.95
CA MET A 31 -15.89 -15.38 -16.91
C MET A 31 -17.10 -16.11 -16.30
N MET A 32 -17.33 -16.00 -14.99
CA MET A 32 -18.48 -16.64 -14.33
C MET A 32 -19.79 -15.99 -14.73
N THR A 33 -20.87 -16.78 -14.82
CA THR A 33 -22.21 -16.25 -15.10
C THR A 33 -22.80 -15.51 -13.91
N HIS A 34 -22.62 -16.05 -12.70
CA HIS A 34 -23.06 -15.43 -11.45
C HIS A 34 -21.84 -14.86 -10.72
N LEU A 35 -21.74 -13.53 -10.66
CA LEU A 35 -20.65 -12.83 -9.99
C LEU A 35 -21.18 -12.12 -8.74
N HIS A 36 -21.17 -12.85 -7.63
CA HIS A 36 -21.53 -12.36 -6.29
C HIS A 36 -20.48 -12.82 -5.27
N GLU A 37 -20.51 -12.25 -4.07
CA GLU A 37 -19.51 -12.51 -3.03
C GLU A 37 -19.33 -14.01 -2.71
N PRO A 38 -20.40 -14.82 -2.53
CA PRO A 38 -20.24 -16.26 -2.35
C PRO A 38 -19.56 -16.97 -3.53
N ALA A 39 -19.88 -16.66 -4.79
CA ALA A 39 -19.28 -17.32 -5.95
C ALA A 39 -17.76 -17.11 -6.01
N VAL A 40 -17.31 -15.87 -5.80
CA VAL A 40 -15.89 -15.51 -5.75
C VAL A 40 -15.19 -16.25 -4.60
N LEU A 41 -15.79 -16.21 -3.40
CA LEU A 41 -15.26 -16.87 -2.22
C LEU A 41 -15.08 -18.38 -2.42
N TYR A 42 -16.10 -19.06 -2.96
CA TYR A 42 -16.05 -20.51 -3.18
C TYR A 42 -15.02 -20.90 -4.23
N ASN A 43 -14.89 -20.16 -5.34
CA ASN A 43 -13.87 -20.46 -6.35
C ASN A 43 -12.46 -20.35 -5.78
N LEU A 44 -12.17 -19.25 -5.06
CA LEU A 44 -10.88 -19.06 -4.39
C LEU A 44 -10.61 -20.17 -3.37
N LYS A 45 -11.60 -20.53 -2.56
CA LYS A 45 -11.50 -21.60 -1.56
C LYS A 45 -11.20 -22.95 -2.19
N GLU A 46 -11.88 -23.31 -3.28
CA GLU A 46 -11.67 -24.60 -3.95
C GLU A 46 -10.35 -24.68 -4.72
N ARG A 47 -9.92 -23.58 -5.34
CA ARG A 47 -8.59 -23.49 -5.97
C ARG A 47 -7.49 -23.60 -4.91
N TYR A 48 -7.63 -22.87 -3.81
CA TYR A 48 -6.71 -22.94 -2.68
C TYR A 48 -6.64 -24.34 -2.05
N ALA A 49 -7.78 -25.01 -1.87
CA ALA A 49 -7.83 -26.40 -1.40
C ALA A 49 -7.10 -27.38 -2.33
N ALA A 50 -6.96 -27.03 -3.62
CA ALA A 50 -6.18 -27.76 -4.62
C ALA A 50 -4.74 -27.21 -4.80
N TRP A 51 -4.25 -26.38 -3.88
CA TRP A 51 -2.93 -25.73 -3.90
C TRP A 51 -2.67 -24.80 -5.10
N MET A 52 -3.73 -24.32 -5.76
CA MET A 52 -3.65 -23.27 -6.78
C MET A 52 -3.86 -21.91 -6.11
N ILE A 53 -2.75 -21.24 -5.79
CA ILE A 53 -2.77 -20.00 -5.00
C ILE A 53 -3.08 -18.74 -5.80
N TYR A 54 -2.94 -18.80 -7.13
CA TYR A 54 -3.19 -17.70 -8.04
C TYR A 54 -4.50 -17.90 -8.78
N THR A 55 -5.31 -16.84 -8.85
CA THR A 55 -6.58 -16.80 -9.57
C THR A 55 -6.77 -15.41 -10.17
N TYR A 56 -7.18 -15.33 -11.42
CA TYR A 56 -7.51 -14.07 -12.05
C TYR A 56 -8.94 -13.61 -11.69
N SER A 57 -9.13 -12.30 -11.67
CA SER A 57 -10.44 -11.66 -11.56
C SER A 57 -10.43 -10.41 -12.42
N GLY A 58 -10.76 -10.54 -13.71
CA GLY A 58 -10.69 -9.42 -14.64
C GLY A 58 -9.24 -8.98 -14.83
N LEU A 59 -8.86 -7.76 -14.42
CA LEU A 59 -7.46 -7.31 -14.47
C LEU A 59 -6.61 -7.78 -13.28
N PHE A 60 -7.24 -8.24 -12.20
CA PHE A 60 -6.55 -8.61 -10.98
C PHE A 60 -5.93 -10.01 -11.03
N CYS A 61 -4.77 -10.16 -10.40
CA CYS A 61 -4.20 -11.45 -10.02
C CYS A 61 -4.32 -11.64 -8.51
N VAL A 62 -5.38 -12.32 -8.07
CA VAL A 62 -5.63 -12.63 -6.66
C VAL A 62 -4.70 -13.75 -6.22
N THR A 63 -4.05 -13.55 -5.07
CA THR A 63 -3.12 -14.52 -4.47
C THR A 63 -3.56 -14.87 -3.05
N VAL A 64 -3.67 -16.16 -2.73
CA VAL A 64 -3.96 -16.63 -1.37
C VAL A 64 -2.69 -17.24 -0.78
N ASN A 65 -2.26 -16.74 0.40
CA ASN A 65 -1.03 -17.20 1.04
C ASN A 65 -1.08 -18.71 1.36
N PRO A 66 -0.17 -19.55 0.80
CA PRO A 66 -0.16 -20.99 1.05
C PRO A 66 0.32 -21.41 2.44
N TYR A 67 0.98 -20.51 3.18
CA TYR A 67 1.73 -20.85 4.41
C TYR A 67 2.66 -22.07 4.26
N LYS A 68 3.10 -22.32 3.02
CA LYS A 68 3.90 -23.47 2.62
C LYS A 68 4.73 -23.12 1.39
N TRP A 69 5.96 -23.63 1.36
CA TRP A 69 6.80 -23.57 0.17
C TRP A 69 6.20 -24.42 -0.96
N LEU A 70 5.93 -23.78 -2.09
CA LEU A 70 5.47 -24.42 -3.32
C LEU A 70 6.56 -24.26 -4.40
N PRO A 71 6.78 -25.27 -5.28
CA PRO A 71 7.80 -25.23 -6.32
C PRO A 71 7.41 -24.34 -7.53
N VAL A 72 6.58 -23.31 -7.30
CA VAL A 72 6.04 -22.43 -8.35
C VAL A 72 6.98 -21.27 -8.70
N TYR A 73 8.05 -21.09 -7.92
CA TYR A 73 9.06 -20.03 -8.12
C TYR A 73 10.38 -20.54 -8.69
N ASN A 74 10.44 -21.81 -9.08
CA ASN A 74 11.67 -22.40 -9.59
C ASN A 74 12.05 -21.78 -10.96
N PRO A 75 13.34 -21.78 -11.34
CA PRO A 75 13.81 -21.22 -12.61
C PRO A 75 13.11 -21.79 -13.85
N GLU A 76 12.70 -23.06 -13.82
CA GLU A 76 11.96 -23.68 -14.93
C GLU A 76 10.59 -23.02 -15.15
N VAL A 77 9.94 -22.58 -14.07
CA VAL A 77 8.66 -21.88 -14.14
C VAL A 77 8.85 -20.49 -14.74
N VAL A 78 9.92 -19.77 -14.36
CA VAL A 78 10.26 -18.47 -14.97
C VAL A 78 10.38 -18.60 -16.49
N LEU A 79 11.12 -19.62 -16.95
CA LEU A 79 11.26 -19.89 -18.39
C LEU A 79 9.93 -20.25 -19.06
N ALA A 80 9.04 -20.96 -18.35
CA ALA A 80 7.74 -21.34 -18.87
C ALA A 80 6.76 -20.18 -19.05
N TYR A 81 6.93 -19.05 -18.35
CA TYR A 81 6.09 -17.84 -18.47
C TYR A 81 6.66 -16.78 -19.41
N ARG A 82 7.96 -16.86 -19.73
CA ARG A 82 8.66 -15.85 -20.51
C ARG A 82 8.07 -15.68 -21.92
N GLY A 83 7.67 -14.45 -22.25
CA GLY A 83 7.12 -14.08 -23.55
C GLY A 83 5.71 -14.61 -23.84
N LYS A 84 5.03 -15.16 -22.83
CA LYS A 84 3.66 -15.68 -22.98
C LYS A 84 2.62 -14.62 -22.66
N LYS A 85 1.57 -14.57 -23.48
CA LYS A 85 0.37 -13.80 -23.15
C LYS A 85 -0.36 -14.44 -21.98
N ARG A 86 -1.14 -13.63 -21.29
CA ARG A 86 -1.91 -14.06 -20.12
C ARG A 86 -2.82 -15.26 -20.37
N GLN A 87 -3.40 -15.40 -21.57
CA GLN A 87 -4.28 -16.52 -21.93
C GLN A 87 -3.52 -17.81 -22.30
N GLU A 88 -2.20 -17.74 -22.49
CA GLU A 88 -1.35 -18.85 -22.93
C GLU A 88 -0.74 -19.62 -21.75
N ALA A 89 -0.95 -19.15 -20.52
CA ALA A 89 -0.43 -19.76 -19.31
C ALA A 89 -1.41 -19.60 -18.13
N PRO A 90 -1.44 -20.56 -17.18
CA PRO A 90 -2.29 -20.46 -15.99
C PRO A 90 -2.00 -19.20 -15.15
N PRO A 91 -2.92 -18.79 -14.26
CA PRO A 91 -2.72 -17.65 -13.36
C PRO A 91 -1.42 -17.76 -12.57
N HIS A 92 -0.57 -16.73 -12.68
CA HIS A 92 0.69 -16.66 -11.95
C HIS A 92 1.24 -15.23 -11.92
N ILE A 93 2.01 -14.90 -10.89
CA ILE A 93 2.64 -13.58 -10.75
C ILE A 93 3.64 -13.29 -11.89
N PHE A 94 4.37 -14.31 -12.36
CA PHE A 94 5.29 -14.17 -13.50
C PHE A 94 4.59 -13.78 -14.80
N SER A 95 3.32 -14.17 -14.97
CA SER A 95 2.52 -13.70 -16.11
C SER A 95 2.33 -12.19 -16.04
N ILE A 96 2.01 -11.64 -14.85
CA ILE A 96 1.86 -10.19 -14.65
C ILE A 96 3.18 -9.47 -14.91
N SER A 97 4.29 -9.96 -14.33
CA SER A 97 5.61 -9.35 -14.49
C SER A 97 6.11 -9.40 -15.94
N ASP A 98 5.98 -10.54 -16.63
CA ASP A 98 6.43 -10.67 -18.02
C ASP A 98 5.57 -9.81 -18.95
N ASN A 99 4.23 -9.79 -18.78
CA ASN A 99 3.36 -8.96 -19.61
C ASN A 99 3.64 -7.46 -19.39
N ALA A 100 3.83 -6.99 -18.16
CA ALA A 100 4.22 -5.60 -17.89
C ALA A 100 5.54 -5.23 -18.61
N TYR A 101 6.50 -6.15 -18.58
CA TYR A 101 7.78 -5.98 -19.27
C TYR A 101 7.63 -6.00 -20.80
N GLN A 102 6.84 -6.92 -21.37
CA GLN A 102 6.56 -6.94 -22.80
C GLN A 102 5.84 -5.65 -23.23
N PHE A 103 4.84 -5.19 -22.48
CA PHE A 103 4.12 -3.95 -22.78
C PHE A 103 5.06 -2.73 -22.81
N MET A 104 5.97 -2.63 -21.83
CA MET A 104 7.00 -1.59 -21.81
C MET A 104 7.89 -1.62 -23.07
N LEU A 105 8.27 -2.80 -23.56
CA LEU A 105 9.09 -2.95 -24.77
C LEU A 105 8.30 -2.72 -26.07
N THR A 106 7.02 -3.10 -26.08
CA THR A 106 6.20 -3.02 -27.29
C THR A 106 5.63 -1.64 -27.53
N GLY A 107 5.48 -0.82 -26.47
CA GLY A 107 5.06 0.58 -26.52
C GLY A 107 3.91 0.79 -27.50
N ASP A 108 2.75 0.19 -27.24
CA ASP A 108 1.51 0.33 -28.01
C ASP A 108 1.67 0.43 -29.55
N GLY A 109 2.61 -0.32 -30.11
CA GLY A 109 3.02 -0.18 -31.51
C GLY A 109 3.13 -1.54 -32.17
N GLU A 110 2.32 -1.73 -33.21
CA GLU A 110 2.19 -2.84 -34.17
C GLU A 110 3.25 -3.97 -34.17
N SER A 111 2.71 -5.18 -34.32
CA SER A 111 3.41 -6.45 -34.50
C SER A 111 4.37 -6.41 -35.71
N GLY A 112 5.66 -6.74 -35.52
CA GLY A 112 6.56 -7.08 -36.64
C GLY A 112 8.03 -6.65 -36.57
N ALA A 113 8.44 -5.72 -35.71
CA ALA A 113 9.78 -5.09 -35.79
C ALA A 113 10.98 -5.89 -35.20
N GLY A 114 10.87 -7.19 -34.95
CA GLY A 114 11.98 -7.98 -34.40
C GLY A 114 12.25 -7.79 -32.89
N LYS A 115 11.23 -7.37 -32.13
CA LYS A 115 11.29 -7.07 -30.68
C LYS A 115 11.80 -8.25 -29.81
N THR A 116 11.51 -9.49 -30.21
CA THR A 116 11.90 -10.73 -29.50
C THR A 116 13.41 -10.95 -29.38
N VAL A 117 14.22 -10.38 -30.28
CA VAL A 117 15.69 -10.47 -30.23
C VAL A 117 16.28 -9.50 -29.20
N ASN A 118 15.66 -8.33 -29.02
CA ASN A 118 16.03 -7.38 -27.97
C ASN A 118 15.58 -7.86 -26.58
N THR A 119 14.44 -8.56 -26.48
CA THR A 119 13.96 -9.24 -25.26
C THR A 119 14.97 -10.27 -24.73
N LYS A 120 15.68 -11.00 -25.61
CA LYS A 120 16.76 -11.91 -25.20
C LYS A 120 17.97 -11.18 -24.65
N ARG A 121 18.36 -10.06 -25.27
CA ARG A 121 19.52 -9.27 -24.85
C ARG A 121 19.30 -8.48 -23.56
N VAL A 122 18.09 -7.98 -23.32
CA VAL A 122 17.79 -7.22 -22.09
C VAL A 122 17.57 -8.14 -20.88
N ILE A 123 16.99 -9.33 -21.07
CA ILE A 123 16.93 -10.33 -19.98
C ILE A 123 18.29 -10.99 -19.74
N GLN A 124 19.10 -11.21 -20.78
CA GLN A 124 20.52 -11.53 -20.56
C GLN A 124 21.21 -10.38 -19.83
N TYR A 125 20.97 -9.12 -20.20
CA TYR A 125 21.54 -7.93 -19.52
C TYR A 125 21.12 -7.88 -18.04
N PHE A 126 19.82 -7.91 -17.72
CA PHE A 126 19.34 -7.96 -16.33
C PHE A 126 19.91 -9.14 -15.54
N ALA A 127 20.09 -10.31 -16.15
CA ALA A 127 20.69 -11.49 -15.52
C ALA A 127 22.24 -11.56 -15.59
N THR A 128 22.95 -10.63 -16.26
CA THR A 128 24.43 -10.65 -16.39
C THR A 128 25.14 -9.47 -15.74
N ILE A 129 24.47 -8.37 -15.38
CA ILE A 129 25.05 -7.32 -14.54
C ILE A 129 24.84 -7.66 -13.06
N GLY A 130 25.57 -8.68 -12.59
CA GLY A 130 25.62 -9.13 -11.20
C GLY A 130 26.27 -8.12 -10.24
N THR A 131 26.02 -6.82 -10.39
CA THR A 131 26.43 -5.79 -9.43
C THR A 131 25.28 -4.87 -9.04
N LEU A 132 24.40 -4.50 -9.98
CA LEU A 132 23.22 -3.68 -9.67
C LEU A 132 22.04 -4.53 -9.22
N GLU A 133 21.82 -5.71 -9.84
CA GLU A 133 20.79 -6.66 -9.40
C GLU A 133 21.02 -7.10 -7.96
N ASP A 134 22.27 -7.46 -7.64
CA ASP A 134 22.68 -7.82 -6.28
C ASP A 134 22.51 -6.65 -5.31
N GLN A 135 22.74 -5.40 -5.73
CA GLN A 135 22.52 -4.21 -4.90
C GLN A 135 21.02 -3.96 -4.62
N ILE A 136 20.16 -4.16 -5.62
CA ILE A 136 18.71 -4.06 -5.47
C ILE A 136 18.22 -5.14 -4.50
N ILE A 137 18.65 -6.39 -4.67
CA ILE A 137 18.27 -7.50 -3.78
C ILE A 137 18.83 -7.29 -2.37
N SER A 138 20.06 -6.79 -2.24
CA SER A 138 20.73 -6.55 -0.95
C SER A 138 20.16 -5.36 -0.17
N ALA A 139 19.42 -4.46 -0.83
CA ALA A 139 18.71 -3.38 -0.15
C ALA A 139 17.58 -3.92 0.74
N ASN A 140 16.92 -5.01 0.34
CA ASN A 140 15.75 -5.54 1.06
C ASN A 140 16.08 -5.98 2.49
N PRO A 141 17.07 -6.85 2.78
CA PRO A 141 17.41 -7.22 4.15
C PRO A 141 17.71 -6.03 5.07
N LEU A 142 18.28 -4.96 4.51
CA LEU A 142 18.57 -3.73 5.24
C LEU A 142 17.27 -2.97 5.54
N LEU A 143 16.38 -2.80 4.57
CA LEU A 143 15.08 -2.17 4.79
C LEU A 143 14.21 -3.00 5.74
N GLU A 144 14.23 -4.34 5.63
CA GLU A 144 13.53 -5.24 6.55
C GLU A 144 14.06 -5.12 7.98
N ALA A 145 15.37 -5.01 8.16
CA ALA A 145 15.94 -4.85 9.50
C ALA A 145 15.40 -3.59 10.21
N PHE A 146 15.27 -2.48 9.48
CA PHE A 146 14.87 -1.20 10.06
C PHE A 146 13.37 -0.88 9.95
N GLY A 147 12.66 -1.52 9.03
CA GLY A 147 11.29 -1.20 8.66
C GLY A 147 10.30 -2.35 8.87
N ASN A 148 10.77 -3.58 9.12
CA ASN A 148 9.90 -4.71 9.43
C ASN A 148 9.89 -5.04 10.91
N ALA A 149 8.75 -5.54 11.36
CA ALA A 149 8.55 -5.99 12.73
C ALA A 149 7.57 -7.16 12.80
N LYS A 150 7.64 -7.88 13.92
CA LYS A 150 6.69 -8.94 14.24
C LYS A 150 5.39 -8.34 14.76
N THR A 151 4.29 -8.58 14.06
CA THR A 151 2.92 -8.23 14.48
C THR A 151 2.16 -9.47 14.93
N VAL A 152 0.89 -9.31 15.31
CA VAL A 152 0.01 -10.46 15.60
C VAL A 152 -0.25 -11.34 14.36
N ARG A 153 -0.25 -10.74 13.16
CA ARG A 153 -0.64 -11.42 11.91
C ARG A 153 0.54 -11.89 11.06
N ASN A 154 1.70 -11.25 11.16
CA ASN A 154 2.87 -11.55 10.34
C ASN A 154 4.17 -11.32 11.14
N ASP A 155 5.05 -12.31 11.16
CA ASP A 155 6.33 -12.26 11.88
C ASP A 155 7.37 -11.32 11.22
N ASN A 156 7.22 -11.02 9.93
CA ASN A 156 8.08 -10.11 9.17
C ASN A 156 7.24 -9.07 8.41
N SER A 157 6.37 -8.34 9.13
CA SER A 157 5.49 -7.35 8.51
C SER A 157 6.24 -6.07 8.19
N SER A 158 6.22 -5.64 6.93
CA SER A 158 6.64 -4.29 6.53
C SER A 158 5.75 -3.24 7.21
N ARG A 159 6.37 -2.28 7.90
CA ARG A 159 5.71 -1.15 8.58
C ARG A 159 6.12 0.20 7.99
N PHE A 160 6.57 0.17 6.75
CA PHE A 160 6.96 1.30 5.94
C PHE A 160 6.56 1.04 4.49
N VAL A 161 6.22 2.12 3.81
CA VAL A 161 5.82 2.17 2.39
C VAL A 161 6.26 3.53 1.84
N ASN A 162 6.03 4.56 2.67
CA ASN A 162 6.64 5.90 2.66
C ASN A 162 6.48 6.59 4.04
N LEU A 163 5.53 6.12 4.86
CA LEU A 163 5.39 6.48 6.27
C LEU A 163 5.87 5.31 7.13
N LEU A 164 6.87 5.56 7.98
CA LEU A 164 7.34 4.60 8.97
C LEU A 164 6.41 4.63 10.20
N GLU A 165 6.03 3.47 10.73
CA GLU A 165 5.28 3.41 12.00
C GLU A 165 6.17 3.84 13.19
N LYS A 166 6.29 5.15 13.41
CA LYS A 166 7.20 5.75 14.41
C LYS A 166 6.93 5.26 15.84
N SER A 167 5.65 5.06 16.18
CA SER A 167 5.20 4.63 17.51
C SER A 167 5.87 3.33 17.95
N ARG A 168 6.08 2.40 16.99
CA ARG A 168 6.65 1.07 17.22
C ARG A 168 8.05 1.09 17.82
N VAL A 169 8.80 2.17 17.61
CA VAL A 169 10.14 2.30 18.19
C VAL A 169 10.09 2.34 19.72
N THR A 170 9.07 2.97 20.33
CA THR A 170 8.98 3.14 21.80
C THR A 170 7.79 2.45 22.43
N PHE A 171 6.89 1.88 21.64
CA PHE A 171 5.67 1.23 22.13
C PHE A 171 5.41 -0.06 21.35
N GLN A 172 5.02 -1.12 22.06
CA GLN A 172 4.63 -2.40 21.48
C GLN A 172 3.44 -2.98 22.25
N LEU A 173 2.52 -3.63 21.54
CA LEU A 173 1.49 -4.45 22.16
C LEU A 173 2.09 -5.76 22.69
N LYS A 174 1.43 -6.41 23.66
CA LYS A 174 1.96 -7.61 24.36
C LYS A 174 2.41 -8.76 23.44
N ALA A 175 1.80 -8.91 22.26
CA ALA A 175 2.10 -9.99 21.32
C ALA A 175 2.99 -9.55 20.12
N GLU A 176 3.37 -8.28 20.08
CA GLU A 176 4.15 -7.67 19.01
C GLU A 176 5.59 -7.36 19.44
N ARG A 177 6.46 -7.10 18.47
CA ARG A 177 7.84 -6.64 18.71
C ARG A 177 8.11 -5.29 18.04
N SER A 178 9.19 -4.67 18.46
CA SER A 178 9.79 -3.52 17.77
C SER A 178 10.47 -3.97 16.46
N TYR A 179 11.10 -3.05 15.74
CA TYR A 179 11.84 -3.36 14.51
C TYR A 179 12.94 -4.40 14.74
N HIS A 180 13.20 -5.23 13.73
CA HIS A 180 14.13 -6.36 13.84
C HIS A 180 15.54 -5.95 14.27
N ILE A 181 16.01 -4.78 13.82
CA ILE A 181 17.37 -4.29 14.08
C ILE A 181 17.72 -4.26 15.57
N PHE A 182 16.78 -3.90 16.45
CA PHE A 182 17.04 -3.88 17.89
C PHE A 182 17.40 -5.27 18.41
N TYR A 183 16.65 -6.29 18.00
CA TYR A 183 16.90 -7.67 18.39
C TYR A 183 18.11 -8.28 17.68
N GLN A 184 18.39 -7.86 16.44
CA GLN A 184 19.58 -8.28 15.70
C GLN A 184 20.87 -7.73 16.36
N ILE A 185 20.89 -6.47 16.79
CA ILE A 185 22.01 -5.88 17.54
C ILE A 185 22.18 -6.59 18.89
N MET A 186 21.08 -6.82 19.60
CA MET A 186 21.10 -7.52 20.91
C MET A 186 21.33 -9.04 20.81
N SER A 187 21.36 -9.61 19.59
CA SER A 187 21.61 -11.05 19.39
C SER A 187 23.02 -11.48 19.80
N ASN A 188 23.90 -10.52 20.08
CA ASN A 188 25.30 -10.72 20.45
C ASN A 188 26.12 -11.45 19.35
N LYS A 189 25.61 -11.51 18.11
CA LYS A 189 26.36 -12.02 16.96
C LYS A 189 27.57 -11.15 16.61
N LYS A 190 27.49 -9.86 16.97
CA LYS A 190 28.55 -8.85 16.87
C LYS A 190 28.60 -8.06 18.18
N PRO A 191 29.36 -8.53 19.20
CA PRO A 191 29.36 -7.96 20.55
C PRO A 191 29.76 -6.48 20.61
N GLU A 192 30.48 -5.99 19.61
CA GLU A 192 30.93 -4.60 19.48
C GLU A 192 29.81 -3.58 19.22
N LEU A 193 28.57 -4.01 18.95
CA LEU A 193 27.46 -3.14 18.52
C LEU A 193 26.50 -2.70 19.64
N ILE A 194 26.74 -3.04 20.91
CA ILE A 194 25.81 -2.77 22.02
C ILE A 194 25.93 -1.30 22.48
N VAL A 195 25.13 -0.39 21.89
CA VAL A 195 24.96 0.99 22.37
C VAL A 195 23.49 1.43 22.22
N GLY A 196 22.95 2.08 23.26
CA GLY A 196 21.54 2.50 23.37
C GLY A 196 21.17 3.75 22.57
N ALA A 197 19.89 3.88 22.22
CA ALA A 197 19.38 4.94 21.34
C ALA A 197 18.24 5.76 21.95
N LEU A 198 18.33 7.09 21.75
CA LEU A 198 17.19 8.01 21.72
C LEU A 198 16.43 7.78 20.41
N ALA A 199 15.13 7.51 20.51
CA ALA A 199 14.62 6.43 19.67
C ALA A 199 13.85 6.87 18.41
N LYS A 200 12.85 7.77 18.46
CA LYS A 200 11.94 7.97 17.31
C LYS A 200 12.51 8.85 16.18
N ALA A 201 12.75 10.13 16.45
CA ALA A 201 13.14 11.10 15.43
C ALA A 201 14.52 10.79 14.80
N VAL A 202 15.46 10.28 15.61
CA VAL A 202 16.78 9.87 15.12
C VAL A 202 16.66 8.64 14.21
N TYR A 203 15.87 7.64 14.61
CA TYR A 203 15.71 6.40 13.85
C TYR A 203 15.03 6.64 12.51
N GLU A 204 14.00 7.48 12.50
CA GLU A 204 13.32 7.89 11.28
C GLU A 204 14.24 8.63 10.31
N LYS A 205 14.92 9.68 10.78
CA LYS A 205 15.85 10.44 9.93
C LYS A 205 16.98 9.55 9.42
N MET A 206 17.46 8.62 10.24
CA MET A 206 18.44 7.61 9.85
C MET A 206 17.87 6.66 8.79
N PHE A 207 16.62 6.19 8.93
CA PHE A 207 15.95 5.33 7.95
C PHE A 207 15.79 6.04 6.61
N LEU A 208 15.30 7.30 6.60
CA LEU A 208 15.20 8.11 5.39
C LEU A 208 16.57 8.38 4.76
N TRP A 209 17.60 8.63 5.59
CA TRP A 209 18.97 8.78 5.11
C TRP A 209 19.48 7.49 4.46
N MET A 210 19.19 6.33 5.03
CA MET A 210 19.52 5.05 4.40
C MET A 210 18.84 4.90 3.04
N VAL A 211 17.54 5.22 2.93
CA VAL A 211 16.81 5.20 1.65
C VAL A 211 17.45 6.14 0.63
N ILE A 212 17.77 7.38 1.01
CA ILE A 212 18.45 8.34 0.12
C ILE A 212 19.82 7.82 -0.32
N ARG A 213 20.60 7.22 0.59
CA ARG A 213 21.91 6.64 0.26
C ARG A 213 21.78 5.44 -0.69
N ILE A 214 20.79 4.57 -0.47
CA ILE A 214 20.48 3.45 -1.38
C ILE A 214 20.13 4.02 -2.76
N ASN A 215 19.21 4.99 -2.83
CA ASN A 215 18.80 5.62 -4.08
C ASN A 215 19.98 6.25 -4.82
N GLN A 216 20.88 6.96 -4.13
CA GLN A 216 22.10 7.52 -4.72
C GLN A 216 23.07 6.46 -5.24
N GLN A 217 23.11 5.26 -4.64
CA GLN A 217 23.93 4.15 -5.15
C GLN A 217 23.28 3.44 -6.35
N LEU A 218 21.96 3.33 -6.35
CA LEU A 218 21.18 2.76 -7.45
C LEU A 218 21.07 3.73 -8.64
N ASP A 219 21.31 5.03 -8.43
CA ASP A 219 21.26 6.04 -9.47
C ASP A 219 22.45 5.90 -10.43
N THR A 220 22.15 5.52 -11.67
CA THR A 220 23.18 5.36 -12.72
C THR A 220 23.08 6.50 -13.73
N LYS A 221 24.23 6.86 -14.31
CA LYS A 221 24.31 7.86 -15.40
C LYS A 221 23.73 7.36 -16.74
N GLN A 222 23.22 6.12 -16.79
CA GLN A 222 22.62 5.60 -18.01
C GLN A 222 21.28 6.29 -18.29
N PRO A 223 20.99 6.65 -19.55
CA PRO A 223 19.71 7.24 -19.90
C PRO A 223 18.59 6.22 -19.71
N ARG A 224 17.48 6.66 -19.12
CA ARG A 224 16.27 5.86 -18.87
C ARG A 224 15.15 6.38 -19.76
N GLN A 225 14.51 5.49 -20.51
CA GLN A 225 13.36 5.82 -21.36
C GLN A 225 12.02 5.45 -20.70
N TYR A 226 12.00 4.34 -19.98
CA TYR A 226 10.83 3.79 -19.32
C TYR A 226 11.21 3.26 -17.93
N PHE A 227 10.24 3.11 -17.05
CA PHE A 227 10.40 2.46 -15.75
C PHE A 227 9.17 1.59 -15.44
N ILE A 228 9.36 0.57 -14.60
CA ILE A 228 8.27 -0.24 -14.04
C ILE A 228 8.21 0.08 -12.55
N GLY A 229 7.12 0.71 -12.12
CA GLY A 229 6.85 0.95 -10.71
C GLY A 229 6.25 -0.30 -10.06
N VAL A 230 6.86 -0.78 -8.98
CA VAL A 230 6.27 -1.82 -8.13
C VAL A 230 5.85 -1.15 -6.83
N LEU A 231 4.56 -1.18 -6.55
CA LEU A 231 4.00 -0.56 -5.36
C LEU A 231 3.57 -1.64 -4.35
N ASP A 232 4.17 -1.59 -3.17
CA ASP A 232 3.80 -2.42 -2.02
C ASP A 232 3.31 -1.49 -0.90
N ILE A 233 1.99 -1.45 -0.69
CA ILE A 233 1.38 -0.67 0.38
C ILE A 233 0.48 -1.53 1.27
N ALA A 234 0.25 -1.09 2.51
CA ALA A 234 -0.83 -1.65 3.31
C ALA A 234 -2.19 -1.40 2.64
N GLY A 235 -2.99 -2.47 2.53
CA GLY A 235 -4.36 -2.38 2.00
C GLY A 235 -5.29 -1.64 2.96
N PHE A 236 -6.52 -1.39 2.49
CA PHE A 236 -7.57 -0.79 3.30
C PHE A 236 -7.91 -1.68 4.50
N GLU A 237 -7.84 -1.14 5.71
CA GLU A 237 -8.16 -1.86 6.94
C GLU A 237 -9.14 -1.07 7.82
N ILE A 238 -10.05 -1.79 8.48
CA ILE A 238 -10.99 -1.23 9.46
C ILE A 238 -10.71 -1.91 10.80
N PHE A 239 -10.19 -1.13 11.75
CA PHE A 239 -9.93 -1.59 13.11
C PHE A 239 -11.03 -1.11 14.07
N ASP A 240 -11.04 -1.68 15.27
CA ASP A 240 -11.87 -1.17 16.37
C ASP A 240 -11.45 0.25 16.81
N PHE A 241 -10.19 0.60 16.58
CA PHE A 241 -9.61 1.92 16.86
C PHE A 241 -8.81 2.42 15.66
N ASN A 242 -9.34 3.43 14.95
CA ASN A 242 -8.69 4.03 13.79
C ASN A 242 -8.23 5.45 14.15
N SER A 243 -6.93 5.74 14.01
CA SER A 243 -6.35 7.06 14.29
C SER A 243 -5.80 7.70 13.01
N LEU A 244 -5.01 8.77 13.13
CA LEU A 244 -4.48 9.55 12.00
C LEU A 244 -3.73 8.69 10.99
N GLU A 245 -2.94 7.73 11.47
CA GLU A 245 -2.18 6.80 10.63
C GLU A 245 -3.11 5.99 9.73
N GLN A 246 -4.25 5.53 10.26
CA GLN A 246 -5.23 4.79 9.50
C GLN A 246 -5.96 5.68 8.49
N LEU A 247 -6.21 6.96 8.82
CA LEU A 247 -6.77 7.90 7.86
C LEU A 247 -5.82 8.07 6.65
N CYS A 248 -4.51 8.19 6.89
CA CYS A 248 -3.53 8.28 5.80
C CYS A 248 -3.49 7.02 4.93
N ILE A 249 -3.53 5.83 5.53
CA ILE A 249 -3.57 4.55 4.80
C ILE A 249 -4.85 4.42 3.99
N ASN A 250 -6.01 4.69 4.60
CA ASN A 250 -7.32 4.58 3.95
C ASN A 250 -7.49 5.61 2.84
N PHE A 251 -7.02 6.85 3.04
CA PHE A 251 -7.01 7.87 1.99
C PHE A 251 -6.16 7.45 0.78
N THR A 252 -4.99 6.87 1.04
CA THR A 252 -4.12 6.35 -0.03
C THR A 252 -4.82 5.23 -0.81
N ASN A 253 -5.48 4.30 -0.12
CA ASN A 253 -6.24 3.23 -0.75
C ASN A 253 -7.48 3.76 -1.51
N GLU A 254 -8.16 4.80 -1.01
CA GLU A 254 -9.26 5.47 -1.72
C GLU A 254 -8.80 6.00 -3.09
N LYS A 255 -7.64 6.65 -3.13
CA LYS A 255 -7.05 7.15 -4.38
C LYS A 255 -6.59 6.04 -5.32
N LEU A 256 -5.96 4.99 -4.79
CA LEU A 256 -5.61 3.82 -5.60
C LEU A 256 -6.84 3.14 -6.20
N GLN A 257 -7.93 3.06 -5.44
CA GLN A 257 -9.18 2.51 -5.94
C GLN A 257 -9.79 3.43 -7.02
N GLN A 258 -9.73 4.75 -6.85
CA GLN A 258 -10.17 5.68 -7.90
C GLN A 258 -9.35 5.52 -9.18
N PHE A 259 -8.02 5.44 -9.05
CA PHE A 259 -7.11 5.20 -10.18
C PHE A 259 -7.45 3.88 -10.89
N PHE A 260 -7.66 2.80 -10.13
CA PHE A 260 -8.08 1.52 -10.69
C PHE A 260 -9.42 1.60 -11.43
N ASN A 261 -10.43 2.21 -10.81
CA ASN A 261 -11.76 2.37 -11.42
C ASN A 261 -11.69 3.15 -12.72
N HIS A 262 -10.91 4.24 -12.74
CA HIS A 262 -10.69 5.03 -13.94
C HIS A 262 -10.01 4.22 -15.04
N HIS A 263 -8.93 3.50 -14.72
CA HIS A 263 -8.21 2.69 -15.70
C HIS A 263 -9.07 1.56 -16.27
N MET A 264 -9.80 0.83 -15.41
CA MET A 264 -10.73 -0.21 -15.84
C MET A 264 -11.80 0.38 -16.78
N PHE A 265 -12.34 1.55 -16.45
CA PHE A 265 -13.37 2.20 -17.25
C PHE A 265 -12.88 2.68 -18.62
N VAL A 266 -11.65 3.18 -18.70
CA VAL A 266 -11.03 3.54 -20.00
C VAL A 266 -10.91 2.31 -20.89
N LEU A 267 -10.44 1.18 -20.34
CA LEU A 267 -10.30 -0.07 -21.09
C LEU A 267 -11.64 -0.62 -21.60
N GLU A 268 -12.68 -0.61 -20.77
CA GLU A 268 -14.04 -1.04 -21.17
C GLU A 268 -14.60 -0.17 -22.31
N GLN A 269 -14.39 1.15 -22.24
CA GLN A 269 -14.84 2.07 -23.29
C GLN A 269 -14.14 1.83 -24.63
N GLU A 270 -12.83 1.57 -24.60
CA GLU A 270 -12.07 1.26 -25.81
C GLU A 270 -12.60 -0.02 -26.48
N GLU A 271 -12.95 -1.03 -25.69
CA GLU A 271 -13.52 -2.28 -26.21
C GLU A 271 -14.93 -2.06 -26.77
N TYR A 272 -15.82 -1.33 -26.08
CA TYR A 272 -17.17 -1.04 -26.59
C TYR A 272 -17.12 -0.24 -27.89
N LYS A 273 -16.21 0.74 -27.98
CA LYS A 273 -16.02 1.53 -29.20
C LYS A 273 -15.51 0.67 -30.35
N LYS A 274 -14.59 -0.25 -30.08
CA LYS A 274 -14.03 -1.18 -31.07
C LYS A 274 -15.07 -2.17 -31.59
N GLU A 275 -15.94 -2.65 -30.72
CA GLU A 275 -17.05 -3.55 -31.06
C GLU A 275 -18.28 -2.82 -31.62
N GLY A 276 -18.29 -1.48 -31.64
CA GLY A 276 -19.39 -0.68 -32.16
C GLY A 276 -20.65 -0.71 -31.28
N ILE A 277 -20.50 -0.95 -29.98
CA ILE A 277 -21.61 -1.01 -29.02
C ILE A 277 -22.00 0.41 -28.60
N GLU A 278 -23.27 0.76 -28.76
CA GLU A 278 -23.82 2.03 -28.27
C GLU A 278 -23.94 1.97 -26.75
N TRP A 279 -23.03 2.65 -26.05
CA TRP A 279 -22.97 2.67 -24.59
C TRP A 279 -23.12 4.08 -24.05
N THR A 280 -23.96 4.25 -23.04
CA THR A 280 -24.16 5.53 -22.35
C THR A 280 -23.07 5.74 -21.32
N PHE A 281 -22.39 6.88 -21.41
CA PHE A 281 -21.31 7.24 -20.49
C PHE A 281 -21.78 7.27 -19.02
N ILE A 282 -21.09 6.51 -18.16
CA ILE A 282 -21.24 6.54 -16.71
C ILE A 282 -19.82 6.62 -16.12
N ASP A 283 -19.46 7.75 -15.53
CA ASP A 283 -18.15 7.92 -14.90
C ASP A 283 -18.13 7.38 -13.47
N PHE A 284 -17.70 6.12 -13.32
CA PHE A 284 -17.52 5.48 -12.01
C PHE A 284 -16.31 6.03 -11.21
N GLY A 285 -15.44 6.84 -11.82
CA GLY A 285 -14.34 7.53 -11.12
C GLY A 285 -14.82 8.67 -10.21
N MET A 286 -16.03 9.17 -10.44
CA MET A 286 -16.64 10.23 -9.63
C MET A 286 -17.19 9.74 -8.30
N ASP A 287 -17.51 8.45 -8.16
CA ASP A 287 -18.13 7.91 -6.95
C ASP A 287 -17.22 8.03 -5.72
N LEU A 288 -15.90 7.97 -5.92
CA LEU A 288 -14.89 8.12 -4.85
C LEU A 288 -14.43 9.57 -4.67
N ALA A 289 -14.67 10.44 -5.67
CA ALA A 289 -14.17 11.81 -5.67
C ALA A 289 -14.68 12.59 -4.45
N ALA A 290 -15.96 12.41 -4.06
CA ALA A 290 -16.53 13.10 -2.91
C ALA A 290 -15.78 12.80 -1.59
N CYS A 291 -15.34 11.55 -1.38
CA CYS A 291 -14.56 11.17 -0.19
C CYS A 291 -13.13 11.70 -0.25
N ILE A 292 -12.49 11.60 -1.41
CA ILE A 292 -11.13 12.11 -1.65
C ILE A 292 -11.08 13.62 -1.43
N GLU A 293 -12.04 14.36 -2.01
CA GLU A 293 -12.11 15.80 -1.91
C GLU A 293 -12.35 16.28 -0.48
N LEU A 294 -13.23 15.58 0.26
CA LEU A 294 -13.45 15.82 1.68
C LEU A 294 -12.14 15.75 2.49
N ILE A 295 -11.20 14.88 2.10
CA ILE A 295 -9.95 14.70 2.82
C ILE A 295 -8.88 15.71 2.39
N GLU A 296 -8.66 15.90 1.09
CA GLU A 296 -7.48 16.61 0.58
C GLU A 296 -7.69 18.05 0.09
N LYS A 297 -8.93 18.44 -0.27
CA LYS A 297 -9.16 19.77 -0.83
C LYS A 297 -9.01 20.86 0.24
N PRO A 298 -8.86 22.14 -0.17
CA PRO A 298 -8.94 23.25 0.77
C PRO A 298 -10.21 23.17 1.61
N MET A 299 -10.11 23.48 2.90
CA MET A 299 -11.20 23.28 3.87
C MET A 299 -11.66 21.83 4.04
N GLY A 300 -10.89 20.85 3.55
CA GLY A 300 -11.04 19.44 3.85
C GLY A 300 -10.31 19.05 5.14
N ILE A 301 -10.38 17.76 5.51
CA ILE A 301 -9.91 17.25 6.80
C ILE A 301 -8.43 17.56 7.04
N PHE A 302 -7.55 17.30 6.07
CA PHE A 302 -6.12 17.59 6.23
C PHE A 302 -5.84 19.09 6.30
N SER A 303 -6.52 19.90 5.48
CA SER A 303 -6.37 21.36 5.50
C SER A 303 -6.77 21.95 6.86
N ILE A 304 -7.88 21.49 7.45
CA ILE A 304 -8.34 21.95 8.77
C ILE A 304 -7.37 21.48 9.86
N LEU A 305 -6.85 20.26 9.76
CA LEU A 305 -5.89 19.71 10.72
C LEU A 305 -4.59 20.53 10.72
N GLU A 306 -4.07 20.88 9.55
CA GLU A 306 -2.90 21.72 9.38
C GLU A 306 -3.12 23.12 9.95
N GLU A 307 -4.26 23.74 9.65
CA GLU A 307 -4.61 25.06 10.18
C GLU A 307 -4.67 25.06 11.71
N GLU A 308 -5.34 24.07 12.32
CA GLU A 308 -5.39 23.92 13.78
C GLU A 308 -4.02 23.64 14.39
N CYS A 309 -3.11 22.99 13.67
CA CYS A 309 -1.75 22.78 14.16
C CYS A 309 -0.96 24.09 14.31
N MET A 310 -1.29 25.12 13.53
CA MET A 310 -0.64 26.43 13.61
C MET A 310 -1.08 27.25 14.83
N PHE A 311 -2.23 26.94 15.44
CA PHE A 311 -2.74 27.66 16.60
C PHE A 311 -2.21 27.04 17.91
N PRO A 312 -1.48 27.81 18.76
CA PRO A 312 -0.87 27.27 19.98
C PRO A 312 -1.88 26.77 21.03
N LYS A 313 -3.10 27.32 21.02
CA LYS A 313 -4.19 26.97 21.97
C LYS A 313 -5.22 26.01 21.38
N ALA A 314 -5.02 25.52 20.16
CA ALA A 314 -5.90 24.52 19.57
C ALA A 314 -5.83 23.21 20.36
N THR A 315 -6.95 22.49 20.38
CA THR A 315 -7.11 21.20 21.06
C THR A 315 -7.80 20.24 20.10
N ASP A 316 -7.71 18.93 20.35
CA ASP A 316 -8.44 17.96 19.52
C ASP A 316 -9.96 18.23 19.52
N THR A 317 -10.48 18.85 20.59
CA THR A 317 -11.88 19.29 20.66
C THR A 317 -12.17 20.48 19.75
N SER A 318 -11.28 21.49 19.65
CA SER A 318 -11.47 22.61 18.72
C SER A 318 -11.40 22.12 17.27
N PHE A 319 -10.46 21.22 16.97
CA PHE A 319 -10.36 20.55 15.68
C PHE A 319 -11.65 19.79 15.33
N LYS A 320 -12.18 18.98 16.26
CA LYS A 320 -13.47 18.30 16.10
C LYS A 320 -14.59 19.27 15.73
N ASN A 321 -14.71 20.36 16.47
CA ASN A 321 -15.81 21.31 16.29
C ASN A 321 -15.72 21.96 14.90
N LYS A 322 -14.52 22.38 14.47
CA LYS A 322 -14.31 22.89 13.11
C LYS A 322 -14.69 21.89 12.02
N LEU A 323 -14.31 20.62 12.17
CA LEU A 323 -14.71 19.56 11.21
C LEU A 323 -16.23 19.44 11.12
N TYR A 324 -16.91 19.43 12.27
CA TYR A 324 -18.36 19.32 12.34
C TYR A 324 -19.06 20.52 11.71
N ASP A 325 -18.63 21.75 12.05
CA ASP A 325 -19.22 22.98 11.51
C ASP A 325 -19.02 23.08 9.98
N GLN A 326 -17.88 22.57 9.49
CA GLN A 326 -17.55 22.62 8.07
C GLN A 326 -18.23 21.52 7.24
N HIS A 327 -18.36 20.30 7.76
CA HIS A 327 -18.75 19.14 6.94
C HIS A 327 -20.05 18.46 7.34
N LEU A 328 -20.47 18.51 8.61
CA LEU A 328 -21.65 17.78 9.05
C LEU A 328 -22.91 18.34 8.37
N GLY A 329 -23.64 17.46 7.67
CA GLY A 329 -24.84 17.83 6.91
C GLY A 329 -24.58 18.54 5.58
N LYS A 330 -23.31 18.84 5.27
CA LYS A 330 -22.87 19.45 3.99
C LYS A 330 -22.15 18.44 3.10
N SER A 331 -21.39 17.52 3.69
CA SER A 331 -20.63 16.49 3.00
C SER A 331 -21.20 15.10 3.35
N ASN A 332 -21.78 14.40 2.37
CA ASN A 332 -22.46 13.11 2.59
C ASN A 332 -21.53 12.02 3.16
N ASN A 333 -20.25 12.06 2.79
CA ASN A 333 -19.24 11.12 3.27
C ASN A 333 -18.80 11.40 4.72
N PHE A 334 -19.18 12.53 5.33
CA PHE A 334 -18.86 12.87 6.72
C PHE A 334 -20.06 12.60 7.64
N GLN A 335 -19.92 11.66 8.57
CA GLN A 335 -21.02 11.21 9.43
C GLN A 335 -20.65 11.27 10.92
N LYS A 336 -21.69 11.27 11.77
CA LYS A 336 -21.53 11.03 13.20
C LYS A 336 -21.27 9.54 13.43
N PRO A 337 -20.38 9.18 14.37
CA PRO A 337 -20.11 7.80 14.71
C PRO A 337 -21.34 7.13 15.32
N LYS A 338 -21.51 5.83 15.02
CA LYS A 338 -22.58 5.02 15.61
C LYS A 338 -22.06 4.43 16.93
N PRO A 339 -22.46 4.94 18.10
CA PRO A 339 -21.99 4.41 19.37
C PRO A 339 -22.49 2.97 19.55
N ALA A 340 -21.56 2.05 19.81
CA ALA A 340 -21.87 0.66 20.13
C ALA A 340 -21.17 0.26 21.44
N LYS A 341 -21.86 -0.48 22.31
CA LYS A 341 -21.30 -0.94 23.58
C LYS A 341 -20.05 -1.81 23.31
N GLY A 342 -18.93 -1.47 23.95
CA GLY A 342 -17.67 -2.21 23.85
C GLY A 342 -16.76 -1.80 22.69
N LYS A 343 -17.17 -0.86 21.82
CA LYS A 343 -16.27 -0.27 20.82
C LYS A 343 -15.45 0.87 21.42
N ALA A 344 -14.25 1.09 20.87
CA ALA A 344 -13.43 2.22 21.24
C ALA A 344 -14.13 3.55 20.88
N GLU A 345 -13.78 4.62 21.59
CA GLU A 345 -14.33 5.95 21.33
C GLU A 345 -13.97 6.43 19.92
N ALA A 346 -14.94 6.98 19.20
CA ALA A 346 -14.76 7.60 17.91
C ALA A 346 -15.43 8.98 17.89
N HIS A 347 -14.87 9.89 17.09
CA HIS A 347 -15.26 11.30 17.05
C HIS A 347 -15.97 11.68 15.75
N PHE A 348 -15.65 11.04 14.63
CA PHE A 348 -16.37 11.17 13.36
C PHE A 348 -16.25 9.86 12.56
N SER A 349 -17.07 9.70 11.54
CA SER A 349 -16.98 8.56 10.62
C SER A 349 -16.90 9.02 9.19
N LEU A 350 -16.13 8.31 8.37
CA LEU A 350 -16.10 8.52 6.93
C LEU A 350 -16.69 7.34 6.20
N VAL A 351 -17.43 7.64 5.15
CA VAL A 351 -17.92 6.65 4.18
C VAL A 351 -16.89 6.53 3.06
N HIS A 352 -16.05 5.50 3.16
CA HIS A 352 -15.09 5.09 2.15
C HIS A 352 -15.72 4.06 1.20
N TYR A 353 -15.08 3.81 0.05
CA TYR A 353 -15.52 2.77 -0.89
C TYR A 353 -15.64 1.37 -0.24
N ALA A 354 -14.76 1.05 0.71
CA ALA A 354 -14.72 -0.23 1.40
C ALA A 354 -15.67 -0.32 2.61
N GLY A 355 -16.35 0.77 2.97
CA GLY A 355 -17.28 0.84 4.08
C GLY A 355 -17.08 2.04 5.00
N THR A 356 -17.89 2.11 6.05
CA THR A 356 -17.81 3.21 7.03
C THR A 356 -16.73 2.94 8.08
N VAL A 357 -15.82 3.90 8.27
CA VAL A 357 -14.73 3.82 9.26
C VAL A 357 -14.92 4.88 10.33
N ASP A 358 -14.87 4.45 11.59
CA ASP A 358 -14.99 5.29 12.78
C ASP A 358 -13.59 5.76 13.23
N TYR A 359 -13.35 7.07 13.23
CA TYR A 359 -12.03 7.66 13.55
C TYR A 359 -11.99 8.33 14.92
N ASN A 360 -10.91 8.07 15.64
CA ASN A 360 -10.56 8.73 16.89
C ASN A 360 -9.49 9.80 16.65
N ILE A 361 -9.80 11.06 16.97
CA ILE A 361 -8.94 12.23 16.74
C ILE A 361 -7.97 12.54 17.88
N SER A 362 -8.00 11.78 18.98
CA SER A 362 -7.17 12.07 20.15
C SER A 362 -5.69 12.00 19.78
N GLY A 363 -4.96 13.08 20.10
CA GLY A 363 -3.55 13.27 19.79
C GLY A 363 -3.24 13.62 18.34
N TRP A 364 -4.24 13.90 17.47
CA TRP A 364 -3.95 14.21 16.06
C TRP A 364 -3.14 15.50 15.90
N LEU A 365 -3.46 16.54 16.67
CA LEU A 365 -2.69 17.78 16.63
C LEU A 365 -1.25 17.56 17.08
N GLU A 366 -1.01 16.77 18.12
CA GLU A 366 0.34 16.46 18.60
C GLU A 366 1.10 15.60 17.56
N LYS A 367 0.46 14.54 17.04
CA LYS A 367 1.03 13.67 16.01
C LYS A 367 1.43 14.44 14.75
N ASN A 368 0.60 15.39 14.31
CA ASN A 368 0.86 16.16 13.10
C ASN A 368 1.89 17.31 13.33
N LYS A 369 1.98 17.86 14.55
CA LYS A 369 3.03 18.82 14.92
C LYS A 369 4.40 18.17 15.07
N ASP A 370 4.44 16.90 15.47
CA ASP A 370 5.65 16.14 15.81
C ASP A 370 6.65 16.97 16.65
N PRO A 371 6.23 17.54 17.80
CA PRO A 371 7.01 18.52 18.53
C PRO A 371 8.29 17.90 19.08
N LEU A 372 9.44 18.42 18.65
CA LEU A 372 10.74 18.02 19.13
C LEU A 372 11.33 19.08 20.07
N ASN A 373 12.09 18.64 21.06
CA ASN A 373 12.81 19.55 21.94
C ASN A 373 13.93 20.27 21.17
N GLU A 374 13.75 21.56 20.90
CA GLU A 374 14.70 22.38 20.13
C GLU A 374 16.09 22.47 20.77
N THR A 375 16.19 22.41 22.09
CA THR A 375 17.49 22.40 22.78
C THR A 375 18.27 21.13 22.44
N VAL A 376 17.57 19.99 22.41
CA VAL A 376 18.17 18.69 22.03
C VAL A 376 18.53 18.68 20.54
N ILE A 377 17.68 19.24 19.67
CA ILE A 377 18.01 19.40 18.24
C ILE A 377 19.28 20.25 18.07
N GLY A 378 19.42 21.35 18.81
CA GLY A 378 20.60 22.20 18.77
C GLY A 378 21.90 21.46 19.17
N LEU A 379 21.80 20.48 20.07
CA LEU A 379 22.92 19.59 20.39
C LEU A 379 23.21 18.62 19.25
N TYR A 380 22.19 18.02 18.62
CA TYR A 380 22.38 17.11 17.48
C TYR A 380 23.02 17.81 16.28
N GLN A 381 22.62 19.04 15.98
CA GLN A 381 23.20 19.87 14.91
C GLN A 381 24.70 20.13 15.11
N LYS A 382 25.17 20.18 16.36
CA LYS A 382 26.57 20.42 16.73
C LYS A 382 27.30 19.13 17.12
N SER A 383 26.71 17.97 16.86
CA SER A 383 27.29 16.68 17.22
C SER A 383 28.64 16.46 16.55
N SER A 384 29.58 15.86 17.27
CA SER A 384 30.85 15.37 16.70
C SER A 384 30.65 14.19 15.76
N VAL A 385 29.50 13.50 15.85
CA VAL A 385 29.10 12.45 14.91
C VAL A 385 28.51 13.10 13.66
N LYS A 386 29.31 13.16 12.59
CA LYS A 386 28.95 13.81 11.31
C LYS A 386 27.58 13.39 10.79
N THR A 387 27.25 12.10 10.84
CA THR A 387 25.95 11.60 10.39
C THR A 387 24.81 12.20 11.22
N LEU A 388 24.92 12.22 12.56
CA LEU A 388 23.88 12.81 13.41
C LEU A 388 23.70 14.30 13.15
N ALA A 389 24.80 15.04 12.95
CA ALA A 389 24.74 16.45 12.56
C ALA A 389 24.07 16.64 11.19
N LEU A 390 24.37 15.79 10.21
CA LEU A 390 23.75 15.81 8.87
C LEU A 390 22.23 15.57 8.94
N LEU A 391 21.76 14.63 9.77
CA LEU A 391 20.33 14.32 9.92
C LEU A 391 19.49 15.50 10.43
N PHE A 392 20.11 16.42 11.19
CA PHE A 392 19.44 17.55 11.84
C PHE A 392 19.89 18.93 11.31
N ALA A 393 20.71 18.99 10.27
CA ALA A 393 21.16 20.24 9.66
C ALA A 393 19.97 21.06 9.11
N SER A 394 20.02 22.39 9.29
CA SER A 394 18.99 23.33 8.82
C SER A 394 18.75 23.20 7.31
N ALA A 395 17.50 23.40 6.87
CA ALA A 395 16.94 23.14 5.52
C ALA A 395 17.54 23.95 4.33
N GLY A 396 18.86 24.15 4.27
CA GLY A 396 19.57 24.92 3.23
C GLY A 396 20.55 24.12 2.36
N GLY A 397 20.61 22.79 2.49
CA GLY A 397 21.38 21.89 1.61
C GLY A 397 20.56 20.68 1.20
N GLU A 398 21.15 19.65 0.58
CA GLU A 398 20.49 18.38 0.19
C GLU A 398 19.58 17.76 1.30
N ALA A 399 19.78 18.19 2.55
CA ALA A 399 18.95 17.87 3.70
C ALA A 399 17.52 18.46 3.73
N GLY A 400 17.16 19.38 2.82
CA GLY A 400 15.78 19.87 2.65
C GLY A 400 14.78 18.78 2.24
N GLN A 401 15.25 17.59 1.85
CA GLN A 401 14.43 16.40 1.60
C GLN A 401 14.06 15.61 2.87
N PHE A 402 14.68 15.88 4.03
CA PHE A 402 14.45 15.12 5.28
C PHE A 402 13.39 15.72 6.20
N SER A 403 12.76 16.82 5.82
CA SER A 403 11.66 17.44 6.57
C SER A 403 10.39 17.36 5.73
N GLU A 404 9.52 16.41 6.05
CA GLU A 404 8.05 16.52 5.93
C GLU A 404 7.41 15.13 6.11
N MET A 405 7.28 14.70 7.36
CA MET A 405 6.20 13.80 7.74
C MET A 405 5.11 14.61 8.39
N SER A 406 4.16 15.02 7.55
CA SER A 406 2.87 15.55 7.92
C SER A 406 1.83 14.99 6.94
N CYS A 407 0.58 15.42 7.03
CA CYS A 407 -0.44 15.17 6.00
C CYS A 407 0.07 15.42 4.57
N LEU A 408 1.04 16.33 4.39
CA LEU A 408 1.77 16.59 3.14
C LEU A 408 2.48 15.35 2.56
N GLY A 409 3.00 14.45 3.40
CA GLY A 409 3.67 13.22 2.95
C GLY A 409 2.70 12.23 2.31
N ALA A 410 1.51 12.07 2.89
CA ALA A 410 0.44 11.24 2.32
C ALA A 410 -0.13 11.87 1.02
N GLN A 411 -0.32 13.18 1.00
CA GLN A 411 -0.76 13.91 -0.20
C GLN A 411 0.28 13.86 -1.33
N ARG A 412 1.57 14.02 -1.03
CA ARG A 412 2.67 13.92 -2.03
C ARG A 412 2.83 12.51 -2.57
N PHE A 413 2.71 11.50 -1.72
CA PHE A 413 2.73 10.11 -2.18
C PHE A 413 1.63 9.86 -3.22
N CYS A 414 0.40 10.26 -2.92
CA CYS A 414 -0.72 10.08 -3.85
C CYS A 414 -0.49 10.82 -5.17
N LYS A 415 0.03 12.06 -5.14
CA LYS A 415 0.39 12.79 -6.36
C LYS A 415 1.46 12.10 -7.21
N THR A 416 2.36 11.34 -6.59
CA THR A 416 3.41 10.58 -7.29
C THR A 416 2.87 9.29 -7.90
N VAL A 417 1.81 8.72 -7.32
CA VAL A 417 1.12 7.55 -7.87
C VAL A 417 0.20 7.94 -9.04
N GLU A 418 -0.35 9.15 -9.02
CA GLU A 418 -1.19 9.69 -10.09
C GLU A 418 -0.39 10.16 -11.33
N SER A 419 0.90 10.45 -11.17
CA SER A 419 1.81 10.92 -12.23
C SER A 419 2.56 9.78 -12.90
#